data_AF-A0A2V1DIN0-F1
#
_entry.id   AF-A0A2V1DIN0-F1
#
_cell.length_a   1.000
_cell.length_b   1.000
_cell.length_c   1.000
_cell.angle_alpha   90.00
_cell.angle_beta   90.00
_cell.angle_gamma   90.00
#
_symmetry.space_group_name_H-M   'P 1'
#
loop_
_entity.id
_entity.type
_entity.pdbx_description
1 polymer ?
#
loop_
_entity_poly.entity_id
_entity_poly.type
_entity_poly.pdbx_seq_one_letter_code
_entity_poly.pdbx_strand_id
1 'polypeptide(L)' 'PITAIAESKELRGLNLIAAHSHIRGLGVETDTLEPKVSSQGLVGQQKARKAAAVILQMAKEGIAGRAVLIAGPP' A
#
# COMPACT_ATOMS: atom_id res chain seq x y z
N PRO A 1 -11.91 3.80 7.88
CA PRO A 1 -10.61 4.37 7.47
C PRO A 1 -9.64 3.31 6.90
N ILE A 2 -9.03 3.58 5.73
CA ILE A 2 -7.98 2.74 5.14
C ILE A 2 -6.66 3.04 5.86
N THR A 3 -6.40 2.34 6.95
CA THR A 3 -5.10 2.40 7.62
C THR A 3 -4.27 1.23 7.12
N ALA A 4 -3.20 1.52 6.36
CA ALA A 4 -2.17 0.51 6.09
C ALA A 4 -1.39 0.31 7.40
N ILE A 5 -1.47 -0.88 7.97
CA ILE A 5 -0.76 -1.21 9.21
C ILE A 5 0.72 -1.28 8.87
N ALA A 6 1.48 -0.26 9.23
CA ALA A 6 2.93 -0.23 9.10
C ALA A 6 3.56 -0.04 10.47
N GLU A 7 3.44 -1.09 11.29
CA GLU A 7 4.39 -1.40 12.36
C GLU A 7 4.19 -2.85 12.79
N SER A 8 5.03 -3.75 12.27
CA SER A 8 5.18 -5.10 12.82
C SER A 8 5.72 -4.97 14.24
N LYS A 9 4.92 -5.37 15.23
CA LYS A 9 5.22 -5.29 16.67
C LYS A 9 6.28 -6.32 17.12
N GLU A 10 7.29 -6.55 16.31
CA GLU A 10 8.40 -7.48 16.54
C GLU A 10 9.73 -6.85 16.09
N LEU A 11 10.13 -5.76 16.75
CA LEU A 11 11.49 -5.23 16.65
C LEU A 11 12.21 -5.50 17.98
N ARG A 12 12.63 -6.74 18.20
CA ARG A 12 13.67 -7.06 19.19
C ARG A 12 14.94 -7.42 18.41
N GLY A 13 15.79 -6.43 18.15
CA GLY A 13 17.23 -6.68 18.12
C GLY A 13 18.11 -6.02 17.06
N LEU A 14 17.61 -5.53 15.92
CA LEU A 14 18.51 -5.03 14.86
C LEU A 14 17.92 -3.82 14.10
N ASN A 15 18.55 -2.66 14.22
CA ASN A 15 18.26 -1.46 13.42
C ASN A 15 18.94 -1.58 12.04
N LEU A 16 18.42 -2.46 11.17
CA LEU A 16 18.82 -2.49 9.76
C LEU A 16 17.90 -1.57 8.94
N ILE A 17 18.47 -0.75 8.07
CA ILE A 17 17.68 0.11 7.17
C ILE A 17 17.17 -0.75 6.00
N ALA A 18 15.89 -1.14 6.05
CA ALA A 18 15.24 -1.80 4.92
C ALA A 18 15.03 -0.82 3.76
N ALA A 19 15.14 -1.29 2.50
CA ALA A 19 14.94 -0.46 1.30
C ALA A 19 13.56 0.22 1.25
N HIS A 20 12.56 -0.38 1.90
CA HIS A 20 11.18 0.11 1.96
C HIS A 20 10.81 0.71 3.34
N SER A 21 11.79 1.05 4.18
CA SER A 21 11.58 1.58 5.55
C SER A 21 10.79 2.90 5.62
N HIS A 22 10.69 3.63 4.51
CA HIS A 22 9.98 4.90 4.41
C HIS A 22 8.50 4.75 3.98
N ILE A 23 8.08 3.56 3.55
CA ILE A 23 6.72 3.31 3.06
C ILE A 23 5.79 3.06 4.24
N ARG A 24 4.75 3.89 4.39
CA ARG A 24 3.75 3.79 5.48
C ARG A 24 2.34 3.47 4.99
N GLY A 25 2.11 3.51 3.68
CA GLY A 25 0.82 3.19 3.07
C GLY A 25 0.74 3.55 1.59
N LEU A 26 -0.45 3.41 1.00
CA LEU A 26 -0.68 3.65 -0.43
C LEU A 26 -0.80 5.14 -0.79
N GLY A 27 -0.99 6.02 0.19
CA GLY A 27 -1.11 7.46 -0.03
C GLY A 27 -2.34 7.86 -0.85
N VAL A 28 -3.44 7.11 -0.68
CA VAL A 28 -4.74 7.34 -1.31
C VAL A 28 -5.72 7.99 -0.34
N GLU A 29 -6.58 8.86 -0.86
CA GLU A 29 -7.72 9.38 -0.12
C GLU A 29 -8.74 8.28 0.17
N THR A 30 -9.38 8.33 1.33
CA THR A 30 -10.27 7.25 1.80
C THR A 30 -11.57 7.15 1.03
N ASP A 31 -12.06 8.28 0.52
CA ASP A 31 -13.41 8.37 -0.03
C ASP A 31 -13.40 8.29 -1.56
N THR A 32 -12.40 8.92 -2.19
CA THR A 32 -12.28 8.97 -3.66
C THR A 32 -11.33 7.91 -4.22
N LEU A 33 -10.56 7.23 -3.36
CA LEU A 33 -9.50 6.29 -3.73
C LEU A 33 -8.43 6.93 -4.63
N GLU A 34 -8.33 8.26 -4.63
CA GLU A 34 -7.38 8.98 -5.46
C GLU A 34 -6.02 9.11 -4.78
N PRO A 35 -4.93 8.71 -5.46
CA PRO A 35 -3.59 8.82 -4.93
C PRO A 35 -3.05 10.25 -5.08
N LYS A 36 -2.50 10.80 -3.99
CA LYS A 36 -1.73 12.05 -4.05
C LYS A 36 -0.39 11.84 -4.74
N VAL A 37 0.12 12.85 -5.45
CA VAL A 37 1.39 12.79 -6.21
C VAL A 37 2.56 12.22 -5.39
N SER A 38 2.68 12.65 -4.13
CA SER A 38 3.59 12.11 -3.13
C SER A 38 2.83 12.00 -1.80
N SER A 39 2.80 10.82 -1.20
CA SER A 39 2.13 10.60 0.09
C SER A 39 2.54 9.24 0.70
N GLN A 40 2.63 9.18 2.03
CA GLN A 40 2.93 7.96 2.81
C GLN A 40 4.19 7.19 2.36
N GLY A 41 5.20 7.91 1.85
CA GLY A 41 6.46 7.33 1.38
C GLY A 41 6.46 6.87 -0.08
N LEU A 42 5.34 7.00 -0.81
CA LEU A 42 5.27 6.68 -2.23
C LEU A 42 5.18 7.95 -3.08
N VAL A 43 5.88 7.94 -4.21
CA VAL A 43 5.87 9.02 -5.22
C VAL A 43 5.48 8.43 -6.58
N GLY A 44 4.56 9.08 -7.29
CA GLY A 44 4.16 8.64 -8.63
C GLY A 44 3.30 7.38 -8.64
N GLN A 45 3.41 6.54 -9.68
CA GLN A 45 2.66 5.27 -9.85
C GLN A 45 1.17 5.36 -9.50
N GLN A 46 0.52 6.46 -9.87
CA GLN A 46 -0.84 6.80 -9.44
C GLN A 46 -1.84 5.72 -9.86
N LYS A 47 -1.81 5.28 -11.12
CA LYS A 47 -2.71 4.22 -11.61
C LYS A 47 -2.57 2.92 -10.82
N ALA A 48 -1.33 2.49 -10.55
CA ALA A 48 -1.05 1.28 -9.78
C ALA A 48 -1.52 1.41 -8.32
N ARG A 49 -1.27 2.56 -7.67
CA ARG A 49 -1.73 2.81 -6.29
C ARG A 49 -3.25 2.86 -6.18
N LYS A 50 -3.93 3.45 -7.16
CA LYS A 50 -5.41 3.45 -7.23
C LYS A 50 -5.95 2.02 -7.39
N ALA A 51 -5.36 1.22 -8.28
CA ALA A 51 -5.74 -0.18 -8.45
C ALA A 51 -5.52 -1.00 -7.16
N ALA A 52 -4.39 -0.80 -6.48
CA ALA A 52 -4.09 -1.43 -5.20
C ALA A 52 -5.10 -1.05 -4.11
N ALA A 53 -5.60 0.19 -4.10
CA ALA A 53 -6.63 0.63 -3.16
C ALA A 53 -7.97 -0.07 -3.41
N VAL A 54 -8.36 -0.25 -4.69
CA VAL A 54 -9.56 -1.04 -5.06
C VAL A 54 -9.40 -2.50 -4.65
N ILE A 55 -8.22 -3.10 -4.86
CA ILE A 55 -7.91 -4.47 -4.41
C ILE A 55 -8.05 -4.60 -2.89
N LEU A 56 -7.55 -3.62 -2.15
CA LEU A 56 -7.68 -3.60 -0.70
C LEU A 56 -9.16 -3.52 -0.27
N GLN A 57 -9.99 -2.75 -0.97
CA GLN A 57 -11.43 -2.69 -0.70
C GLN A 57 -12.11 -4.02 -0.99
N MET A 58 -11.83 -4.64 -2.13
CA MET A 58 -12.33 -5.97 -2.49
C MET A 58 -11.96 -7.02 -1.43
N ALA A 59 -10.73 -6.97 -0.90
CA ALA A 59 -10.29 -7.86 0.16
C ALA A 59 -11.04 -7.62 1.48
N LYS A 60 -11.33 -6.36 1.83
CA LYS A 60 -12.11 -5.99 3.02
C LYS A 60 -13.58 -6.41 2.94
N GLU A 61 -14.15 -6.37 1.74
CA GLU A 61 -15.51 -6.85 1.45
C GLU A 61 -15.60 -8.39 1.43
N GLY A 62 -14.48 -9.10 1.58
CA GLY A 62 -14.46 -10.56 1.68
C GLY A 62 -14.49 -11.28 0.34
N ILE A 63 -14.08 -10.62 -0.75
CA ILE A 63 -13.96 -11.30 -2.05
C ILE A 63 -12.81 -12.31 -1.98
N ALA A 64 -13.14 -13.61 -2.05
CA ALA A 64 -12.20 -14.72 -1.99
C ALA A 64 -11.96 -15.36 -3.38
N GLY A 65 -10.87 -16.15 -3.49
CA GLY A 65 -10.59 -16.98 -4.68
C GLY A 65 -10.04 -16.22 -5.89
N ARG A 66 -9.55 -15.00 -5.71
CA ARG A 66 -8.94 -14.18 -6.79
C ARG A 66 -7.44 -14.01 -6.56
N ALA A 67 -6.67 -14.08 -7.65
CA ALA A 67 -5.25 -13.77 -7.66
C ALA A 67 -5.00 -12.36 -8.23
N VAL A 68 -3.92 -11.71 -7.79
CA VAL A 68 -3.49 -10.38 -8.26
C VAL A 68 -2.09 -10.50 -8.86
N LEU A 69 -1.91 -10.03 -10.09
CA LEU A 69 -0.61 -9.93 -10.76
C LEU A 69 -0.22 -8.46 -10.89
N ILE A 70 0.96 -8.09 -10.38
CA ILE A 70 1.56 -6.77 -10.60
C ILE A 70 2.70 -6.95 -11.59
N ALA A 71 2.61 -6.27 -12.73
CA ALA A 71 3.60 -6.35 -13.81
C ALA A 71 4.06 -4.94 -14.21
N GLY A 72 5.34 -4.83 -14.54
CA GLY A 72 5.98 -3.59 -14.97
C GLY A 72 7.47 -3.79 -15.24
N PRO A 73 8.13 -2.82 -15.89
CA PRO A 73 9.60 -2.79 -15.99
C PRO A 73 10.26 -2.66 -14.61
N PRO A 74 11.56 -3.01 -14.48
CA PRO A 74 12.31 -2.85 -13.24
C PRO A 74 12.41 -1.39 -12.78
#